data_AF-A0A1G2IBK0-F1
#
_entry.id   AF-A0A1G2IBK0-F1
#
_cell.length_a   1.000
_cell.length_b   1.000
_cell.length_c   1.000
_cell.angle_alpha   90.00
_cell.angle_beta   90.00
_cell.angle_gamma   90.00
#
_symmetry.space_group_name_H-M   'P 1'
#
loop_
_entity.id
_entity.type
_entity.pdbx_description
1 polymer ?
#
loop_
_entity_poly.entity_id
_entity_poly.type
_entity_poly.pdbx_seq_one_letter_code
_entity_poly.pdbx_strand_id
1 'polypeptide(L)' 'MKFPPDPKTPYLLPTPQDKLLFDKLAKFEGKNLSKEDKKLIEFLYSQLEQDWRTPLEKFIDELAQKYGYKNHLRR' A
#
# COMPACT_ATOMS: atom_id res chain seq x y z
N MET A 1 -14.83 -8.44 0.58
CA MET A 1 -13.77 -7.70 1.30
C MET A 1 -14.41 -6.47 1.89
N LYS A 2 -14.21 -6.22 3.18
CA LYS A 2 -14.57 -4.97 3.84
C LYS A 2 -13.38 -4.02 3.71
N PHE A 3 -13.67 -2.76 3.43
CA PHE A 3 -12.69 -1.68 3.46
C PHE A 3 -13.05 -0.76 4.63
N PRO A 4 -12.10 -0.16 5.37
CA PRO A 4 -10.67 -0.45 5.33
C PRO A 4 -10.38 -1.92 5.74
N PRO A 5 -9.34 -2.55 5.16
CA PRO A 5 -8.86 -3.84 5.66
C PRO A 5 -8.36 -3.68 7.09
N ASP A 6 -8.38 -4.75 7.89
CA ASP A 6 -7.79 -4.73 9.24
C ASP A 6 -6.29 -4.44 9.11
N PRO A 7 -5.82 -3.24 9.49
CA PRO A 7 -4.43 -2.90 9.31
C PRO A 7 -3.59 -3.62 10.37
N LYS A 8 -2.40 -4.07 9.99
CA LYS A 8 -1.47 -4.69 10.95
C LYS A 8 -0.82 -3.65 11.85
N THR A 9 -0.76 -2.41 11.40
CA THR A 9 -0.22 -1.26 12.13
C THR A 9 -1.16 -0.06 12.01
N PRO A 10 -1.21 0.86 12.98
CA PRO A 10 -2.10 2.01 12.89
C PRO A 10 -1.86 2.81 11.60
N TYR A 11 -2.94 3.22 10.95
CA TYR A 11 -2.86 4.14 9.82
C TYR A 11 -2.30 5.48 10.29
N LEU A 12 -1.16 5.87 9.74
CA LEU A 12 -0.59 7.18 9.97
C LEU A 12 -1.13 8.11 8.88
N LEU A 13 -2.01 9.02 9.29
CA LEU A 13 -2.52 10.10 8.44
C LEU A 13 -1.93 11.47 8.89
N PRO A 14 -0.60 11.63 8.95
CA PRO A 14 0.03 12.83 9.51
C PRO A 14 -0.22 14.08 8.67
N THR A 15 -0.47 13.91 7.36
CA THR A 15 -0.78 15.02 6.47
C THR A 15 -2.26 15.06 6.09
N PRO A 16 -2.80 16.24 5.78
CA PRO A 16 -4.15 16.35 5.21
C PRO A 16 -4.28 15.62 3.86
N GLN A 17 -3.19 15.38 3.14
CA GLN A 17 -3.19 14.56 1.92
C GLN A 17 -3.47 13.08 2.22
N ASP A 18 -2.86 12.52 3.27
CA ASP A 18 -3.09 11.13 3.68
C ASP A 18 -4.56 10.92 4.07
N LYS A 19 -5.13 11.89 4.80
CA LYS A 19 -6.55 11.89 5.15
C LYS A 19 -7.46 11.92 3.92
N LEU A 20 -7.13 12.77 2.94
CA LEU A 20 -7.86 12.82 1.66
C LEU A 20 -7.73 11.53 0.84
N LEU A 21 -6.57 10.88 0.89
CA LEU A 21 -6.34 9.56 0.29
C LEU A 21 -7.21 8.50 0.95
N PHE A 22 -7.24 8.46 2.28
CA PHE A 22 -8.09 7.55 3.05
C PHE A 22 -9.59 7.75 2.71
N ASP A 23 -10.07 9.00 2.71
CA ASP A 23 -11.44 9.35 2.32
C ASP A 23 -11.76 8.96 0.87
N LYS A 24 -10.81 9.12 -0.06
CA LYS A 24 -10.99 8.67 -1.45
C LYS A 24 -11.07 7.16 -1.56
N LEU A 25 -10.23 6.43 -0.83
CA LEU A 25 -10.23 4.96 -0.82
C LEU A 25 -11.52 4.41 -0.22
N ALA A 26 -12.03 5.03 0.85
CA ALA A 26 -13.30 4.64 1.47
C ALA A 26 -14.48 4.73 0.50
N LYS A 27 -14.46 5.65 -0.48
CA LYS A 27 -15.52 5.75 -1.52
C LYS A 27 -15.58 4.57 -2.47
N PHE A 28 -14.55 3.72 -2.49
CA PHE A 28 -14.54 2.48 -3.26
C PHE A 28 -15.07 1.28 -2.45
N GLU A 29 -15.31 1.46 -1.15
CA GLU A 29 -16.03 0.48 -0.35
C GLU A 29 -17.44 0.26 -0.92
N GLY A 30 -17.85 -0.99 -1.10
CA GLY A 30 -19.15 -1.35 -1.66
C GLY A 30 -19.24 -1.27 -3.19
N LYS A 31 -18.20 -0.80 -3.90
CA LYS A 31 -18.17 -0.88 -5.37
C LYS A 31 -17.78 -2.27 -5.87
N ASN A 32 -18.34 -2.66 -7.02
CA ASN A 32 -18.01 -3.93 -7.66
C ASN A 32 -16.69 -3.83 -8.43
N LEU A 33 -15.59 -3.85 -7.68
CA LEU A 33 -14.23 -3.71 -8.18
C LEU A 33 -13.70 -5.05 -8.73
N SER A 34 -12.92 -4.98 -9.82
CA SER A 34 -12.21 -6.14 -10.35
C SER A 34 -11.14 -6.63 -9.37
N LYS A 35 -10.64 -7.87 -9.58
CA LYS A 35 -9.58 -8.43 -8.72
C LYS A 35 -8.31 -7.57 -8.71
N GLU A 36 -7.98 -6.96 -9.85
CA GLU A 36 -6.84 -6.06 -9.99
C GLU A 36 -7.07 -4.74 -9.24
N ASP A 37 -8.24 -4.13 -9.38
CA ASP A 37 -8.59 -2.90 -8.65
C ASP A 37 -8.58 -3.13 -7.13
N LYS A 38 -9.07 -4.29 -6.67
CA LYS A 38 -9.04 -4.66 -5.25
C LYS A 38 -7.61 -4.77 -4.72
N LYS A 39 -6.71 -5.40 -5.49
CA LYS A 39 -5.28 -5.47 -5.15
C LYS A 39 -4.65 -4.08 -5.10
N LEU A 40 -5.00 -3.21 -6.05
CA LEU A 40 -4.50 -1.85 -6.07
C LEU A 40 -4.98 -1.05 -4.85
N ILE A 41 -6.26 -1.15 -4.49
CA ILE A 41 -6.82 -0.47 -3.32
C ILE A 41 -6.22 -1.00 -2.01
N GLU A 42 -6.05 -2.32 -1.89
CA GLU A 42 -5.36 -2.93 -0.74
C GLU A 42 -3.91 -2.46 -0.62
N PHE A 43 -3.20 -2.36 -1.75
CA PHE A 43 -1.86 -1.78 -1.80
C PHE A 43 -1.88 -0.29 -1.38
N LEU A 44 -2.85 0.50 -1.83
CA LEU A 44 -2.97 1.90 -1.43
C LEU A 44 -3.28 2.06 0.06
N TYR A 45 -4.07 1.17 0.67
CA TYR A 45 -4.27 1.14 2.11
C TYR A 45 -2.98 0.78 2.85
N SER A 46 -2.19 -0.17 2.35
CA SER A 46 -0.92 -0.54 2.99
C SER A 46 0.11 0.57 2.94
N GLN A 47 0.04 1.50 1.98
CA GLN A 47 0.87 2.73 1.95
C GLN A 47 0.54 3.72 3.07
N LEU A 48 -0.67 3.67 3.63
CA LEU A 48 -1.13 4.54 4.72
C LEU A 48 -0.84 3.94 6.10
N GLU A 49 -0.40 2.68 6.18
CA GLU A 49 0.00 2.00 7.42
C GLU A 49 1.38 2.48 7.89
N GLN A 50 1.65 2.57 9.19
CA GLN A 50 2.92 3.09 9.72
C GLN A 50 4.18 2.40 9.17
N ASP A 51 4.15 1.07 9.02
CA ASP A 51 5.28 0.26 8.57
C ASP A 51 5.27 -0.02 7.06
N TRP A 52 4.56 0.78 6.26
CA TRP A 52 4.41 0.58 4.81
C TRP A 52 5.73 0.48 4.03
N ARG A 53 6.81 1.05 4.57
CA ARG A 53 8.14 1.03 3.96
C ARG A 53 8.76 -0.36 3.92
N THR A 54 8.57 -1.18 4.95
CA THR A 54 9.14 -2.53 5.04
C THR A 54 8.60 -3.51 3.98
N PRO A 55 7.27 -3.65 3.78
CA PRO A 55 6.75 -4.45 2.69
C PRO A 55 7.08 -3.83 1.32
N LEU A 56 7.12 -2.50 1.19
CA LEU A 56 7.48 -1.84 -0.07
C LEU A 56 8.94 -2.11 -0.48
N GLU A 57 9.87 -2.05 0.46
CA GLU A 57 11.27 -2.40 0.26
C GLU A 57 11.40 -3.86 -0.19
N LYS A 58 10.66 -4.77 0.44
CA LYS A 58 10.63 -6.19 0.03
C LYS A 58 10.11 -6.37 -1.40
N PHE A 59 9.02 -5.69 -1.77
CA PHE A 59 8.50 -5.74 -3.15
C PHE A 59 9.50 -5.17 -4.15
N ILE A 60 10.20 -4.10 -3.80
CA ILE A 60 11.26 -3.51 -4.63
C ILE A 60 12.42 -4.47 -4.77
N ASP A 61 12.87 -5.14 -3.70
CA ASP A 61 13.94 -6.13 -3.76
C ASP A 61 13.54 -7.37 -4.58
N GLU A 62 12.31 -7.86 -4.45
CA GLU A 62 11.78 -8.95 -5.27
C GLU A 62 11.72 -8.57 -6.75
N LEU A 63 11.30 -7.33 -7.06
CA LEU A 63 11.31 -6.80 -8.42
C LEU A 63 12.74 -6.60 -8.95
N ALA A 64 13.63 -6.05 -8.13
CA ALA A 64 15.03 -5.85 -8.48
C ALA A 64 15.71 -7.18 -8.79
N GLN A 65 15.45 -8.21 -7.98
CA GLN A 65 15.94 -9.57 -8.21
C GLN A 65 15.36 -10.17 -9.51
N LYS A 66 14.07 -9.95 -9.77
CA LYS A 66 13.40 -10.44 -10.99
C LYS A 66 13.92 -9.79 -12.28
N TYR A 67 14.30 -8.52 -12.24
CA TYR A 67 14.77 -7.76 -13.39
C TYR A 67 16.30 -7.58 -13.43
N GLY A 68 17.04 -8.20 -12.51
CA GLY A 68 18.51 -8.18 -12.50
C GLY A 68 19.15 -6.87 -12.01
N TYR A 69 18.39 -6.00 -11.32
CA TYR A 69 18.93 -4.83 -10.64
C TYR A 69 19.71 -5.28 -9.40
N LYS A 70 21.05 -5.20 -9.45
CA LYS A 70 21.89 -5.28 -8.25
C LYS A 70 21.72 -3.98 -7.47
N ASN A 71 20.93 -3.98 -6.40
CA ASN A 71 20.92 -2.87 -5.45
C ASN A 71 22.32 -2.71 -4.84
N HIS A 72 23.05 -1.69 -5.28
CA HIS A 72 24.35 -1.28 -4.76
C HIS A 72 24.24 -0.50 -3.44
N LEU A 73 23.19 -0.72 -2.64
CA LEU A 73 23.06 -0.13 -1.30
C LEU A 73 23.65 -1.10 -0.26
N ARG A 74 24.96 -1.34 -0.40
CA ARG A 74 25.84 -1.68 0.72
C ARG A 74 26.66 -0.44 1.04
N ARG A 75 26.29 0.27 2.10
CA ARG A 75 27.25 0.99 2.93
C ARG A 75 26.84 0.84 4.38
#